data_AF-A0A7K0NFL0-F1
#
_entry.id   AF-A0A7K0NFL0-F1
#
_cell.length_a   1.000
_cell.length_b   1.000
_cell.length_c   1.000
_cell.angle_alpha   90.00
_cell.angle_beta   90.00
_cell.angle_gamma   90.00
#
_symmetry.space_group_name_H-M   'P 1'
#
loop_
_entity.id
_entity.type
_entity.pdbx_description
1 polymer ?
#
loop_
_entity_poly.entity_id
_entity_poly.type
_entity_poly.pdbx_seq_one_letter_code
_entity_poly.pdbx_strand_id
1 'polypeptide(L)'
;MAAKDLYEKDLYQVLGVKKSDDDAAIKKQYRKLARELHPDKTKGDKKLEERFKEVSEAYETLSDSKKRAEYNEMRDAFTSGRMPRGGMGGGPAGGFQGGDFSDLFGGGSQQDIFSSIFGGGQRGPRKGADLQSEITISFRNAIFGIEATIPVSSRGSGASSVTTRIPAGISDGAKI
;
A
#
# COMPACT_ATOMS: atom_id res chain seq x y z
N MET A 1 -2.56 0.04 20.43
CA MET A 1 -1.28 0.63 20.89
C MET A 1 -0.47 1.03 19.67
N ALA A 2 0.32 2.12 19.77
CA ALA A 2 0.76 2.94 18.65
C ALA A 2 2.00 2.39 17.89
N ALA A 3 2.05 2.67 16.58
CA ALA A 3 3.12 2.37 15.63
C ALA A 3 4.55 2.84 16.02
N LYS A 4 4.71 3.54 17.15
CA LYS A 4 6.02 3.84 17.75
C LYS A 4 6.73 2.60 18.29
N ASP A 5 5.97 1.60 18.72
CA ASP A 5 6.51 0.40 19.32
C ASP A 5 7.16 -0.55 18.30
N LEU A 6 6.87 -0.44 17.00
CA LEU A 6 7.42 -1.34 15.98
C LEU A 6 8.89 -1.06 15.65
N TYR A 7 9.37 0.15 15.91
CA TYR A 7 10.77 0.54 15.75
C TYR A 7 11.58 0.39 17.03
N GLU A 8 10.94 0.56 18.20
CA GLU A 8 11.58 0.38 19.50
C GLU A 8 11.55 -1.08 19.98
N LYS A 9 10.53 -1.86 19.61
CA LYS A 9 10.45 -3.29 19.96
C LYS A 9 11.23 -4.10 18.93
N ASP A 10 12.26 -4.76 19.43
CA ASP A 10 13.07 -5.70 18.69
C ASP A 10 12.19 -6.82 18.12
N LEU A 11 12.05 -6.94 16.79
CA LEU A 11 11.18 -7.96 16.15
C LEU A 11 11.60 -9.38 16.55
N TYR A 12 12.89 -9.55 16.86
CA TYR A 12 13.45 -10.77 17.43
C TYR A 12 12.86 -11.08 18.83
N GLN A 13 12.64 -10.06 19.67
CA GLN A 13 12.00 -10.23 20.98
C GLN A 13 10.50 -10.55 20.85
N VAL A 14 9.81 -9.96 19.87
CA VAL A 14 8.38 -10.24 19.59
C VAL A 14 8.17 -11.72 19.24
N LEU A 15 9.05 -12.29 18.42
CA LEU A 15 9.03 -13.71 18.07
C LEU A 15 9.69 -14.62 19.12
N GLY A 16 10.38 -14.05 20.11
CA GLY A 16 11.13 -14.81 21.11
C GLY A 16 12.33 -15.56 20.54
N VAL A 17 12.96 -15.02 19.50
CA VAL A 17 14.12 -15.59 18.79
C VAL A 17 15.35 -14.69 18.94
N LYS A 18 16.54 -15.24 18.72
CA LYS A 18 17.80 -14.48 18.72
C LYS A 18 18.12 -13.98 17.31
N LYS A 19 18.89 -12.89 17.20
CA LYS A 19 19.42 -12.40 15.92
C LYS A 19 20.26 -13.46 15.17
N SER A 20 20.87 -14.38 15.91
CA SER A 20 21.68 -15.49 15.37
C SER A 20 20.85 -16.68 14.87
N ASP A 21 19.54 -16.71 15.11
CA ASP A 21 18.71 -17.86 14.75
C ASP A 21 18.53 -17.93 13.22
N ASP A 22 18.50 -19.15 12.73
CA ASP A 22 18.29 -19.46 11.32
C ASP A 22 16.81 -19.33 10.95
N ASP A 23 16.53 -19.21 9.65
CA ASP A 23 15.16 -19.03 9.16
C ASP A 23 14.25 -20.21 9.56
N ALA A 24 14.84 -21.40 9.73
CA ALA A 24 14.15 -22.58 10.23
C ALA A 24 13.69 -22.43 11.69
N ALA A 25 14.53 -21.91 12.58
CA ALA A 25 14.17 -21.62 13.97
C ALA A 25 13.09 -20.51 14.06
N ILE A 26 13.23 -19.46 13.25
CA ILE A 26 12.24 -18.36 13.17
C ILE A 26 10.86 -18.90 12.76
N LYS A 27 10.82 -19.72 11.70
CA LYS A 27 9.59 -20.36 11.21
C LYS A 27 9.00 -21.33 12.23
N LYS A 28 9.84 -22.06 12.97
CA LYS A 28 9.41 -22.98 14.01
C LYS A 28 8.73 -22.23 15.16
N GLN A 29 9.30 -21.10 15.60
CA GLN A 29 8.70 -20.31 16.67
C GLN A 29 7.43 -19.58 16.23
N TYR A 30 7.41 -19.02 15.03
CA TYR A 30 6.18 -18.45 14.47
C TYR A 30 5.03 -19.48 14.47
N ARG A 31 5.29 -20.71 13.99
CA ARG A 31 4.27 -21.78 13.99
C ARG A 31 3.79 -22.17 15.38
N LYS A 32 4.64 -22.06 16.41
CA LYS A 32 4.25 -22.33 17.80
C LYS A 32 3.34 -21.22 18.32
N LEU A 33 3.79 -19.97 18.22
CA LEU A 33 3.04 -18.79 18.67
C LEU A 33 1.73 -18.63 17.90
N ALA A 34 1.71 -18.86 16.59
CA ALA A 34 0.50 -18.80 15.78
C ALA A 34 -0.57 -19.81 16.24
N ARG A 35 -0.16 -21.01 16.68
CA ARG A 35 -1.08 -22.02 17.24
C ARG A 35 -1.53 -21.71 18.66
N GLU A 36 -0.80 -20.90 19.40
CA GLU A 36 -1.16 -20.47 20.76
C GLU A 36 -2.07 -19.25 20.74
N LEU A 37 -1.82 -18.32 19.81
CA LEU A 37 -2.54 -17.06 19.66
C LEU A 37 -3.68 -17.11 18.63
N HIS A 38 -3.92 -18.27 18.02
CA HIS A 38 -4.97 -18.43 16.99
C HIS A 38 -6.36 -18.02 17.53
N PRO A 39 -7.15 -17.25 16.78
CA PRO A 39 -8.47 -16.75 17.22
C PRO A 39 -9.44 -17.87 17.65
N ASP A 40 -9.32 -19.05 17.04
CA ASP A 40 -10.11 -20.24 17.40
C ASP A 40 -9.82 -20.76 18.83
N LYS A 41 -8.57 -20.64 19.30
CA LYS A 41 -8.18 -21.06 20.65
C LYS A 41 -8.38 -19.98 21.70
N THR A 42 -8.21 -18.73 21.31
CA THR A 42 -8.28 -17.58 22.21
C THR A 42 -9.68 -17.01 22.34
N LYS A 43 -10.68 -17.60 21.65
CA LYS A 43 -12.10 -17.21 21.71
C LYS A 43 -12.32 -15.71 21.47
N GLY A 44 -11.50 -15.09 20.63
CA GLY A 44 -11.61 -13.68 20.27
C GLY A 44 -11.08 -12.70 21.32
N ASP A 45 -10.15 -13.11 22.19
CA ASP A 45 -9.51 -12.20 23.14
C ASP A 45 -8.68 -11.12 22.40
N LYS A 46 -9.12 -9.86 22.48
CA LYS A 46 -8.54 -8.75 21.71
C LYS A 46 -7.04 -8.57 21.95
N LYS A 47 -6.56 -8.82 23.17
CA LYS A 47 -5.13 -8.73 23.52
C LYS A 47 -4.29 -9.82 22.85
N LEU A 48 -4.84 -11.02 22.69
CA LEU A 48 -4.15 -12.13 22.04
C LEU A 48 -4.19 -11.99 20.52
N GLU A 49 -5.26 -11.39 19.99
CA GLU A 49 -5.35 -10.98 18.58
C GLU A 49 -4.32 -9.90 18.23
N GLU A 50 -4.16 -8.88 19.09
CA GLU A 50 -3.10 -7.87 18.91
C GLU A 50 -1.70 -8.49 18.91
N ARG A 51 -1.41 -9.40 19.85
CA ARG A 51 -0.15 -10.15 19.85
C ARG A 51 0.03 -11.03 18.62
N PHE A 52 -1.03 -11.63 18.10
CA PHE A 52 -0.96 -12.42 16.88
C PHE A 52 -0.58 -11.57 15.67
N LYS A 53 -1.10 -10.33 15.61
CA LYS A 53 -0.73 -9.35 14.58
C LYS A 53 0.74 -8.98 14.67
N GLU A 54 1.22 -8.64 15.88
CA GLU A 54 2.63 -8.32 16.12
C GLU A 54 3.57 -9.48 15.71
N VAL A 55 3.23 -10.72 16.07
CA VAL A 55 4.02 -11.92 15.73
C VAL A 55 4.03 -12.21 14.23
N SER A 56 2.92 -11.92 13.53
CA SER A 56 2.82 -12.12 12.08
C SER A 56 3.66 -11.10 11.32
N GLU A 57 3.60 -9.83 11.73
CA GLU A 57 4.43 -8.76 11.16
C GLU A 57 5.93 -9.01 11.35
N ALA A 58 6.32 -9.48 12.55
CA ALA A 58 7.70 -9.85 12.82
C ALA A 58 8.17 -11.01 11.93
N TYR A 59 7.33 -12.02 11.68
CA TYR A 59 7.68 -13.14 10.82
C TYR A 59 7.79 -12.73 9.34
N GLU A 60 6.89 -11.87 8.84
CA GLU A 60 6.95 -11.39 7.45
C GLU A 60 8.24 -10.63 7.13
N THR A 61 8.80 -9.94 8.13
CA THR A 61 10.05 -9.19 8.00
C THR A 61 11.27 -10.08 8.20
N LEU A 62 11.26 -10.98 9.19
CA LEU A 62 12.41 -11.81 9.52
C LEU A 62 12.54 -13.09 8.67
N SER A 63 11.47 -13.54 8.00
CA SER A 63 11.48 -14.75 7.17
C SER A 63 12.10 -14.56 5.77
N ASP A 64 12.20 -13.32 5.30
CA ASP A 64 12.85 -12.98 4.03
C ASP A 64 14.25 -12.41 4.30
N SER A 65 15.27 -13.01 3.69
CA SER A 65 16.65 -12.61 3.89
C SER A 65 16.94 -11.15 3.50
N LYS A 66 16.25 -10.61 2.48
CA LYS A 66 16.39 -9.21 2.05
C LYS A 66 15.78 -8.27 3.08
N LYS A 67 14.53 -8.54 3.49
CA LYS A 67 13.82 -7.72 4.49
C LYS A 67 14.52 -7.77 5.85
N ARG A 68 15.06 -8.91 6.24
CA ARG A 68 15.87 -9.08 7.46
C ARG A 68 17.14 -8.25 7.41
N ALA A 69 17.79 -8.15 6.24
CA ALA A 69 18.97 -7.32 6.05
C ALA A 69 18.62 -5.82 6.18
N GLU A 70 17.56 -5.36 5.51
CA GLU A 70 17.09 -3.96 5.58
C GLU A 70 16.66 -3.57 7.00
N TYR A 71 15.95 -4.45 7.71
CA TYR A 71 15.60 -4.25 9.10
C TYR A 71 16.84 -4.13 9.99
N ASN A 72 17.83 -5.02 9.81
CA ASN A 72 19.07 -4.97 10.58
C ASN A 72 19.86 -3.68 10.29
N GLU A 73 19.92 -3.24 9.04
CA GLU A 73 20.61 -2.00 8.64
C GLU A 73 19.92 -0.77 9.25
N MET A 74 18.59 -0.67 9.15
CA MET A 74 17.83 0.39 9.80
C MET A 74 18.01 0.39 11.32
N ARG A 75 17.98 -0.79 11.95
CA ARG A 75 18.16 -0.93 13.40
C ARG A 75 19.55 -0.49 13.83
N ASP A 76 20.58 -0.87 13.09
CA ASP A 76 21.96 -0.49 13.39
C ASP A 76 22.19 1.01 13.16
N ALA A 77 21.55 1.61 12.14
CA ALA A 77 21.55 3.07 11.91
C ALA A 77 20.82 3.85 13.03
N PHE A 78 19.71 3.31 13.53
CA PHE A 78 18.96 3.88 14.66
C PHE A 78 19.73 3.76 15.98
N THR A 79 20.32 2.59 16.25
CA THR A 79 21.06 2.31 17.50
C THR A 79 22.40 3.05 17.55
N SER A 80 23.04 3.29 16.40
CA SER A 80 24.30 4.05 16.32
C SER A 80 24.11 5.57 16.38
N GLY A 81 22.88 6.06 16.52
CA GLY A 81 22.59 7.50 16.60
C GLY A 81 22.89 8.27 15.31
N ARG A 82 23.07 7.56 14.18
CA ARG A 82 23.30 8.16 12.86
C ARG A 82 22.02 8.64 12.18
N MET A 83 20.85 8.34 12.76
CA MET A 83 19.59 8.93 12.34
C MET A 83 19.30 10.19 13.19
N PRO A 84 19.21 11.39 12.60
CA PRO A 84 18.79 12.57 13.34
C PRO A 84 17.35 12.35 13.80
N ARG A 85 17.06 12.68 15.06
CA ARG A 85 15.76 12.57 15.73
C ARG A 85 14.68 13.53 15.18
N GLY A 86 14.74 13.82 13.88
CA GLY A 86 13.86 14.72 13.16
C GLY A 86 14.52 15.05 11.82
N GLY A 87 14.11 14.39 10.75
CA GLY A 87 14.69 14.65 9.44
C GLY A 87 14.51 13.50 8.47
N MET A 88 13.31 13.38 7.92
CA MET A 88 13.14 12.89 6.56
C MET A 88 13.93 13.85 5.65
N GLY A 89 15.17 13.53 5.29
CA GLY A 89 15.94 14.39 4.40
C GLY A 89 17.43 14.07 4.28
N GLY A 90 17.80 13.52 3.12
CA GLY A 90 19.08 13.85 2.47
C GLY A 90 20.24 12.88 2.67
N GLY A 91 20.30 11.84 1.85
CA GLY A 91 21.50 11.03 1.58
C GLY A 91 21.25 10.06 0.42
N PRO A 92 22.18 9.86 -0.52
CA PRO A 92 21.89 9.33 -1.86
C PRO A 92 21.83 7.80 -1.85
N ALA A 93 20.72 7.25 -1.36
CA ALA A 93 20.40 5.84 -1.52
C ALA A 93 18.90 5.69 -1.75
N GLY A 94 18.53 5.44 -3.01
CA GLY A 94 17.28 4.75 -3.37
C GLY A 94 15.96 5.34 -2.86
N GLY A 95 15.40 6.31 -3.59
CA GLY A 95 14.02 6.19 -4.07
C GLY A 95 12.83 6.29 -3.11
N PHE A 96 12.96 6.76 -1.87
CA PHE A 96 11.77 7.03 -1.02
C PHE A 96 11.31 8.49 -1.13
N GLN A 97 10.48 8.77 -2.14
CA GLN A 97 9.80 10.06 -2.29
C GLN A 97 8.65 10.15 -1.28
N GLY A 98 8.73 11.14 -0.39
CA GLY A 98 7.81 11.35 0.72
C GLY A 98 6.34 11.46 0.30
N GLY A 99 5.61 10.38 0.49
CA GLY A 99 4.16 10.38 0.67
C GLY A 99 3.86 10.04 2.14
N ASP A 100 2.95 10.80 2.73
CA ASP A 100 2.46 10.67 4.09
C ASP A 100 2.26 9.22 4.55
N PHE A 101 3.07 8.78 5.52
CA PHE A 101 2.89 7.52 6.26
C PHE A 101 1.56 7.51 7.05
N SER A 102 0.96 8.69 7.25
CA SER A 102 -0.37 8.91 7.85
C SER A 102 -1.50 8.42 6.94
N ASP A 103 -1.41 8.65 5.63
CA ASP A 103 -2.44 8.23 4.66
C ASP A 103 -2.31 6.76 4.25
N LEU A 104 -1.15 6.14 4.52
CA LEU A 104 -0.89 4.72 4.28
C LEU A 104 -1.58 3.81 5.31
N PHE A 105 -1.86 4.30 6.51
CA PHE A 105 -2.40 3.53 7.63
C PHE A 105 -3.92 3.69 7.83
N GLY A 106 -4.57 4.54 7.01
CA GLY A 106 -5.94 5.00 7.23
C GLY A 106 -7.07 4.17 6.63
N GLY A 107 -6.81 3.13 5.81
CA GLY A 107 -7.94 2.45 5.14
C GLY A 107 -7.68 1.25 4.23
N GLY A 108 -6.53 0.57 4.31
CA GLY A 108 -6.21 -0.55 3.43
C GLY A 108 -5.65 -1.75 4.17
N SER A 109 -6.08 -2.94 3.78
CA SER A 109 -5.63 -4.26 4.22
C SER A 109 -4.11 -4.37 4.46
N GLN A 110 -3.71 -5.19 5.44
CA GLN A 110 -2.30 -5.47 5.82
C GLN A 110 -1.40 -5.87 4.63
N GLN A 111 -1.99 -6.43 3.58
CA GLN A 111 -1.30 -6.84 2.35
C GLN A 111 -0.87 -5.64 1.48
N ASP A 112 -1.62 -4.54 1.52
CA ASP A 112 -1.37 -3.35 0.70
C ASP A 112 -0.26 -2.48 1.31
N ILE A 113 -0.16 -2.46 2.64
CA ILE A 113 0.81 -1.65 3.39
C ILE A 113 2.23 -2.21 3.24
N PHE A 114 2.42 -3.52 3.38
CA PHE A 114 3.75 -4.15 3.25
C PHE A 114 4.27 -4.12 1.80
N SER A 115 3.35 -4.25 0.82
CA SER A 115 3.68 -4.13 -0.61
C SER A 115 4.12 -2.72 -1.02
N SER A 116 3.66 -1.68 -0.31
CA SER A 116 3.94 -0.27 -0.61
C SER A 116 5.28 0.20 -0.06
N ILE A 117 5.78 -0.42 1.00
CA ILE A 117 7.04 -0.07 1.67
C ILE A 117 8.21 -0.92 1.17
N PHE A 118 8.01 -2.24 1.03
CA PHE A 118 9.10 -3.19 0.74
C PHE A 118 9.02 -3.81 -0.66
N GLY A 119 7.92 -3.59 -1.37
CA GLY A 119 7.76 -4.01 -2.74
C GLY A 119 8.18 -2.90 -3.67
N GLY A 120 9.36 -3.02 -4.27
CA GLY A 120 9.58 -2.62 -5.67
C GLY A 120 8.70 -3.44 -6.62
N GLY A 121 7.43 -3.65 -6.26
CA GLY A 121 6.43 -4.24 -7.09
C GLY A 121 6.27 -3.30 -8.25
N GLN A 122 6.73 -3.77 -9.40
CA GLN A 122 6.31 -3.26 -10.69
C GLN A 122 4.79 -3.12 -10.60
N ARG A 123 4.34 -1.89 -10.32
CA ARG A 123 2.93 -1.53 -10.27
C ARG A 123 2.40 -2.02 -11.61
N GLY A 124 1.65 -3.12 -11.58
CA GLY A 124 0.86 -3.52 -12.74
C GLY A 124 0.11 -2.28 -13.20
N PRO A 125 -0.06 -2.08 -14.52
CA PRO A 125 -0.62 -0.85 -15.06
C PRO A 125 -1.84 -0.43 -14.24
N ARG A 126 -1.70 0.68 -13.52
CA ARG A 126 -2.79 1.21 -12.68
C ARG A 126 -3.96 1.47 -13.61
N LYS A 127 -5.17 1.07 -13.21
CA LYS A 127 -6.39 1.45 -13.93
C LYS A 127 -6.37 2.99 -14.09
N GLY A 128 -6.51 3.47 -15.32
CA GLY A 128 -6.67 4.89 -15.58
C GLY A 128 -7.90 5.44 -14.87
N ALA A 129 -7.88 6.73 -14.52
CA ALA A 129 -9.07 7.40 -13.99
C ALA A 129 -10.16 7.43 -15.07
N ASP A 130 -11.41 7.21 -14.66
CA ASP A 130 -12.55 7.38 -15.56
C ASP A 130 -12.69 8.89 -15.87
N LEU A 131 -12.80 9.23 -17.16
CA LEU A 131 -12.92 10.61 -17.62
C LEU A 131 -14.37 10.88 -17.99
N GLN A 132 -14.93 11.97 -17.48
CA GLN A 132 -16.28 12.43 -17.79
C GLN A 132 -16.19 13.80 -18.45
N SER A 133 -16.95 13.98 -19.51
CA SER A 133 -17.03 15.23 -20.27
C SER A 133 -18.47 15.46 -20.71
N GLU A 134 -18.94 16.68 -20.51
CA GLU A 134 -20.26 17.10 -20.96
C GLU A 134 -20.11 17.89 -22.26
N ILE A 135 -20.97 17.59 -23.24
CA ILE A 135 -21.02 18.34 -24.49
C ILE A 135 -22.44 18.79 -24.78
N THR A 136 -22.58 20.02 -25.24
CA THR A 136 -23.86 20.57 -25.67
C THR A 136 -24.03 20.34 -27.17
N ILE A 137 -25.05 19.58 -27.55
CA ILE A 137 -25.42 19.38 -28.96
C ILE A 137 -26.73 20.11 -29.27
N SER A 138 -26.93 20.44 -30.54
CA SER A 138 -28.20 21.01 -30.99
C SER A 138 -29.31 19.97 -30.97
N PHE A 139 -30.56 20.40 -30.73
CA PHE A 139 -31.73 19.52 -30.75
C PHE A 139 -31.86 18.72 -32.06
N ARG A 140 -31.56 19.35 -33.20
CA ARG A 140 -31.55 18.68 -34.50
C ARG A 140 -30.56 17.52 -34.53
N ASN A 141 -29.36 17.71 -33.99
CA ASN A 141 -28.33 16.68 -33.94
C ASN A 141 -28.67 15.56 -32.95
N ALA A 142 -29.39 15.88 -31.86
CA ALA A 142 -29.90 14.87 -30.93
C ALA A 142 -30.93 13.95 -31.60
N ILE A 143 -31.78 14.49 -32.49
CA ILE A 143 -32.77 13.69 -33.23
C ILE A 143 -32.12 12.80 -34.28
N PHE A 144 -31.20 13.34 -35.09
CA PHE A 144 -30.64 12.59 -36.23
C PHE A 144 -29.39 11.78 -35.88
N GLY A 145 -28.79 12.01 -34.72
CA GLY A 145 -27.48 11.49 -34.36
C GLY A 145 -26.35 12.26 -35.06
N ILE A 146 -25.16 12.26 -34.45
CA ILE A 146 -23.99 12.99 -34.95
C ILE A 146 -22.70 12.29 -34.53
N GLU A 147 -21.67 12.37 -35.36
CA GLU A 147 -20.29 12.09 -34.93
C GLU A 147 -19.72 13.35 -34.27
N ALA A 148 -19.49 13.28 -32.96
CA ALA A 148 -19.01 14.40 -32.17
C ALA A 148 -17.58 14.15 -31.72
N THR A 149 -16.72 15.15 -31.91
CA THR A 149 -15.35 15.17 -31.39
C THR A 149 -15.37 15.80 -30.00
N ILE A 150 -15.11 14.99 -28.98
CA ILE A 150 -15.15 15.39 -27.58
C ILE A 150 -13.73 15.68 -27.11
N PRO A 151 -13.42 16.91 -26.67
CA PRO A 151 -12.14 17.21 -26.05
C PRO A 151 -12.11 16.62 -24.64
N VAL A 152 -11.16 15.73 -24.37
CA VAL A 152 -10.93 15.10 -23.07
C VAL A 152 -9.66 15.68 -22.46
N SER A 153 -9.81 16.40 -21.35
CA SER A 153 -8.68 16.92 -20.58
C SER A 153 -8.26 15.89 -19.52
N SER A 154 -7.20 15.15 -19.80
CA SER A 154 -6.54 14.33 -18.78
C SER A 154 -5.58 15.22 -17.99
N ARG A 155 -5.71 15.23 -16.66
CA ARG A 155 -4.88 16.04 -15.77
C ARG A 155 -3.43 15.53 -15.81
N GLY A 156 -2.63 16.03 -16.76
CA GLY A 156 -1.23 15.67 -16.95
C GLY A 156 -0.86 15.08 -18.31
N SER A 157 -1.82 14.85 -19.22
CA SER A 157 -1.55 14.47 -20.62
C SER A 157 -2.12 15.56 -21.53
N GLY A 158 -1.44 15.84 -22.66
CA GLY A 158 -1.86 16.86 -23.61
C GLY A 158 -3.33 16.71 -24.05
N ALA A 159 -3.94 17.81 -24.52
CA ALA A 159 -5.32 17.82 -24.99
C ALA A 159 -5.56 16.65 -25.96
N SER A 160 -6.41 15.71 -25.53
CA SER A 160 -6.70 14.49 -26.29
C SER A 160 -8.16 14.55 -26.71
N SER A 161 -8.46 14.45 -28.00
CA SER A 161 -9.83 14.41 -28.50
C SER A 161 -10.26 12.97 -28.76
N VAL A 162 -11.52 12.66 -28.43
CA VAL A 162 -12.15 11.37 -28.70
C VAL A 162 -13.34 11.61 -29.61
N THR A 163 -13.34 11.02 -30.80
CA THR A 163 -14.49 11.06 -31.70
C THR A 163 -15.41 9.89 -31.39
N THR A 164 -16.67 10.18 -31.07
CA THR A 164 -17.69 9.15 -30.81
C THR A 164 -18.99 9.46 -31.53
N ARG A 165 -19.78 8.42 -31.81
CA ARG A 165 -21.07 8.53 -32.48
C ARG A 165 -22.19 8.61 -31.44
N ILE A 166 -22.87 9.75 -31.42
CA ILE A 166 -24.06 9.96 -30.60
C ILE A 166 -25.27 9.43 -31.37
N PRO A 167 -26.04 8.48 -30.79
CA PRO A 167 -27.19 7.90 -31.46
C PRO A 167 -28.34 8.91 -31.58
N ALA A 168 -29.19 8.67 -32.57
CA ALA A 168 -30.44 9.39 -32.77
C ALA A 168 -31.40 9.17 -31.59
N GLY A 169 -32.11 10.23 -31.19
CA GLY A 169 -33.11 10.18 -30.11
C GLY A 169 -32.53 10.23 -28.70
N ILE A 170 -31.30 10.75 -28.54
CA ILE A 170 -30.70 10.88 -27.21
C ILE A 170 -31.45 11.91 -26.35
N SER A 171 -31.65 11.56 -25.07
CA SER A 171 -32.28 12.43 -24.08
C SER A 171 -31.24 13.28 -23.34
N ASP A 172 -31.67 14.41 -22.78
CA ASP A 172 -30.81 15.24 -21.94
C ASP A 172 -30.28 14.45 -20.74
N GLY A 173 -28.99 14.62 -20.43
CA GLY A 173 -28.29 13.89 -19.37
C GLY A 173 -28.00 12.40 -19.64
N ALA A 174 -28.28 11.89 -20.85
CA ALA A 174 -27.92 10.51 -21.21
C ALA A 174 -26.39 10.33 -21.26
N LYS A 175 -25.92 9.19 -20.73
CA LYS A 175 -24.50 8.83 -20.69
C LYS A 175 -24.17 7.85 -21.83
N ILE A 176 -23.10 8.15 -22.57
CA ILE A 176 -22.54 7.31 -23.64
C ILE A 176 -21.13 6.90 -23.23
#